data_AF-A0A4R5AWU2-F1
#
_entry.id   AF-A0A4R5AWU2-F1
#
_cell.length_a   1.000
_cell.length_b   1.000
_cell.length_c   1.000
_cell.angle_alpha   90.00
_cell.angle_beta   90.00
_cell.angle_gamma   90.00
#
_symmetry.space_group_name_H-M   'P 1'
#
loop_
_entity.id
_entity.type
_entity.pdbx_description
1 polymer ?
#
loop_
_entity_poly.entity_id
_entity_poly.type
_entity_poly.pdbx_seq_one_letter_code
_entity_poly.pdbx_strand_id
1 'polypeptide(L)'
;MHGISFALDDFRLPYCKAGDDRLQRLGNWITTDVSIYKGVCLDALATLADAAAGKPTEPWDSENYTVTFLASAVRIQNDWVESENGEFGLAEVREAVEDYWRFLVSIPDNPNLVREFRPDLPEWQAALLSWEETWKRPHPYRGTLF
;
A
#
# COMPACT_ATOMS: atom_id res chain seq x y z
N MET A 1 -5.27 5.39 16.33
CA MET A 1 -3.82 5.11 16.34
C MET A 1 -3.70 3.60 16.32
N HIS A 2 -3.68 3.04 15.12
CA HIS A 2 -3.64 1.60 14.89
C HIS A 2 -2.26 1.10 15.28
N GLY A 3 -2.17 -0.12 15.80
CA GLY A 3 -0.96 -0.65 16.40
C GLY A 3 0.19 -0.90 15.41
N ILE A 4 0.29 -0.18 14.28
CA ILE A 4 1.41 -0.18 13.34
C ILE A 4 1.89 1.28 13.18
N SER A 5 3.20 1.46 13.23
CA SER A 5 3.88 2.73 12.94
C SER A 5 4.90 2.52 11.81
N PHE A 6 5.00 3.51 10.92
CA PHE A 6 5.89 3.47 9.76
C PHE A 6 6.97 4.55 9.88
N ALA A 7 8.19 4.23 9.42
CA ALA A 7 9.32 5.14 9.42
C ALA A 7 10.31 4.74 8.31
N LEU A 8 11.32 5.59 8.09
CA LEU A 8 12.42 5.32 7.16
C LEU A 8 13.66 4.87 7.93
N ASP A 9 14.33 3.85 7.41
CA ASP A 9 15.63 3.42 7.91
C ASP A 9 16.78 4.33 7.40
N ASP A 10 18.01 3.98 7.75
CA ASP A 10 19.21 4.72 7.33
C ASP A 10 19.42 4.73 5.81
N PHE A 11 18.81 3.80 5.08
CA PHE A 11 18.83 3.70 3.62
C PHE A 11 17.63 4.36 2.95
N ARG A 12 16.77 5.05 3.72
CA ARG A 12 15.50 5.62 3.26
C ARG A 12 14.52 4.58 2.71
N LEU A 13 14.58 3.37 3.24
CA LEU A 13 13.60 2.32 2.98
C LEU A 13 12.55 2.31 4.10
N PRO A 14 11.26 2.13 3.77
CA PRO A 14 10.20 1.98 4.74
C PRO A 14 10.42 0.76 5.62
N TYR A 15 10.24 0.93 6.92
CA TYR A 15 10.07 -0.15 7.87
C TYR A 15 8.88 0.13 8.77
N CYS A 16 8.39 -0.91 9.44
CA CYS A 16 7.28 -0.80 10.37
C CYS A 16 7.64 -1.34 11.77
N LYS A 17 6.95 -0.82 12.78
CA LYS A 17 6.89 -1.41 14.12
C LYS A 17 5.44 -1.58 14.52
N ALA A 18 5.08 -2.77 14.96
CA ALA A 18 3.74 -3.07 15.41
C ALA A 18 3.66 -3.39 16.92
N GLY A 19 2.46 -3.27 17.48
CA GLY A 19 2.16 -3.56 18.89
C GLY A 19 2.01 -5.05 19.20
N ASP A 20 1.83 -5.89 18.18
CA ASP A 20 1.78 -7.34 18.29
C ASP A 20 2.28 -8.02 17.00
N ASP A 21 2.61 -9.32 17.09
CA ASP A 21 3.18 -10.10 15.99
C ASP A 21 2.23 -10.23 14.79
N ARG A 22 0.92 -10.20 15.01
CA ARG A 22 -0.07 -10.32 13.93
C ARG A 22 -0.05 -9.05 13.08
N LEU A 23 -0.12 -7.88 13.73
CA LEU A 23 0.01 -6.59 13.07
C LEU A 23 1.40 -6.39 12.45
N GLN A 24 2.44 -6.99 13.03
CA GLN A 24 3.78 -6.96 12.44
C GLN A 24 3.80 -7.63 11.07
N ARG A 25 3.09 -8.75 10.87
CA ARG A 25 3.02 -9.43 9.56
C ARG A 25 2.30 -8.58 8.51
N LEU A 26 1.22 -7.90 8.89
CA LEU A 26 0.53 -6.95 8.01
C LEU A 26 1.47 -5.80 7.61
N GLY A 27 2.18 -5.25 8.60
CA GLY A 27 3.18 -4.20 8.36
C GLY A 27 4.31 -4.67 7.44
N ASN A 28 4.81 -5.89 7.64
CA ASN A 28 5.88 -6.48 6.83
C ASN A 28 5.46 -6.58 5.35
N TRP A 29 4.29 -7.13 5.05
CA TRP A 29 3.77 -7.15 3.68
C TRP A 29 3.72 -5.74 3.07
N ILE A 30 3.15 -4.77 3.80
CA ILE A 30 3.05 -3.39 3.31
C ILE A 30 4.44 -2.83 2.99
N THR A 31 5.41 -2.93 3.92
CA THR A 31 6.73 -2.33 3.72
C THR A 31 7.59 -3.06 2.69
N THR A 32 7.36 -4.36 2.47
CA THR A 32 8.11 -5.18 1.52
C THR A 32 7.57 -5.04 0.10
N ASP A 33 6.27 -5.22 -0.10
CA ASP A 33 5.67 -5.28 -1.44
C ASP A 33 5.24 -3.92 -1.95
N VAL A 34 4.63 -3.10 -1.09
CA VAL A 34 4.25 -1.74 -1.48
C VAL A 34 5.49 -0.85 -1.50
N SER A 35 6.36 -1.01 -0.50
CA SER A 35 7.64 -0.31 -0.40
C SER A 35 7.47 1.21 -0.57
N ILE A 36 8.45 1.90 -1.16
CA ILE A 36 8.40 3.35 -1.42
C ILE A 36 7.46 3.74 -2.58
N TYR A 37 6.86 2.77 -3.26
CA TYR A 37 6.20 3.01 -4.54
C TYR A 37 4.77 3.49 -4.36
N LYS A 38 4.57 4.80 -4.49
CA LYS A 38 3.26 5.45 -4.36
C LYS A 38 2.20 4.85 -5.30
N GLY A 39 2.57 4.49 -6.53
CA GLY A 39 1.67 3.83 -7.48
C GLY A 39 1.16 2.48 -6.98
N VAL A 40 2.06 1.66 -6.41
CA VAL A 40 1.72 0.35 -5.84
C VAL A 40 0.81 0.50 -4.62
N CYS A 41 1.01 1.54 -3.81
CA CYS A 41 0.10 1.85 -2.69
C CYS A 41 -1.31 2.24 -3.19
N LEU A 42 -1.40 2.95 -4.31
CA LEU A 42 -2.69 3.27 -4.95
C LEU A 42 -3.36 2.01 -5.49
N ASP A 43 -2.62 1.08 -6.10
CA ASP A 43 -3.16 -0.23 -6.52
C ASP A 43 -3.75 -1.01 -5.33
N ALA A 44 -3.05 -1.02 -4.19
CA ALA A 44 -3.55 -1.68 -2.97
C ALA A 44 -4.85 -1.02 -2.48
N LEU A 45 -4.89 0.32 -2.39
CA LEU A 45 -6.08 1.07 -1.99
C LEU A 45 -7.27 0.84 -2.92
N ALA A 46 -7.04 0.87 -4.23
CA ALA A 46 -8.08 0.62 -5.22
C ALA A 46 -8.61 -0.82 -5.14
N THR A 47 -7.72 -1.81 -4.97
CA THR A 47 -8.09 -3.22 -4.81
C THR A 47 -8.94 -3.43 -3.55
N LEU A 48 -8.55 -2.81 -2.43
CA LEU A 48 -9.34 -2.85 -1.19
C LEU A 48 -10.74 -2.22 -1.36
N ALA A 49 -10.83 -1.10 -2.09
CA ALA A 49 -12.10 -0.47 -2.39
C ALA A 49 -12.99 -1.33 -3.30
N ASP A 50 -12.41 -2.00 -4.30
CA ASP A 50 -13.15 -2.91 -5.18
C ASP A 50 -13.60 -4.17 -4.43
N ALA A 51 -12.76 -4.76 -3.58
CA ALA A 51 -13.13 -5.86 -2.69
C ALA A 51 -14.28 -5.48 -1.73
N ALA A 52 -14.21 -4.28 -1.13
CA ALA A 52 -15.27 -3.77 -0.26
C ALA A 52 -16.60 -3.57 -1.00
N ALA A 53 -16.53 -3.23 -2.28
CA ALA A 53 -17.70 -3.13 -3.17
C ALA A 53 -18.19 -4.49 -3.69
N GLY A 54 -17.57 -5.61 -3.27
CA GLY A 54 -17.92 -6.96 -3.71
C GLY A 54 -17.54 -7.24 -5.16
N LYS A 55 -16.64 -6.45 -5.75
CA LYS A 55 -16.13 -6.72 -7.10
C LYS A 55 -15.08 -7.82 -7.05
N PRO A 56 -14.94 -8.62 -8.13
CA PRO A 56 -13.80 -9.51 -8.27
C PRO A 56 -12.48 -8.73 -8.20
N THR A 57 -11.52 -9.29 -7.47
CA THR A 57 -10.15 -8.78 -7.39
C THR A 57 -9.20 -9.88 -7.82
N GLU A 58 -8.17 -9.51 -8.58
CA GLU A 58 -7.08 -10.42 -8.83
C GLU A 58 -6.26 -10.61 -7.54
N PRO A 59 -5.72 -11.82 -7.31
CA PRO A 59 -4.70 -12.00 -6.29
C PRO A 59 -3.51 -11.08 -6.56
N TRP A 60 -2.97 -10.51 -5.50
CA TRP A 60 -1.70 -9.80 -5.55
C TRP A 60 -0.60 -10.82 -5.41
N ASP A 61 0.22 -10.91 -6.45
CA ASP A 61 1.30 -11.86 -6.55
C ASP A 61 2.60 -11.07 -6.80
N SER A 62 3.52 -11.17 -5.85
CA SER A 62 4.81 -10.51 -5.88
C SER A 62 5.92 -11.54 -5.67
N GLU A 63 7.18 -11.09 -5.65
CA GLU A 63 8.30 -11.98 -5.32
C GLU A 63 8.23 -12.53 -3.89
N ASN A 64 7.60 -11.81 -2.96
CA ASN A 64 7.66 -12.13 -1.53
C ASN A 64 6.33 -12.61 -0.95
N TYR A 65 5.21 -12.12 -1.46
CA TYR A 65 3.90 -12.39 -0.90
C TYR A 65 2.86 -12.71 -1.97
N THR A 66 2.04 -13.71 -1.64
CA THR A 66 0.74 -13.92 -2.25
C THR A 66 -0.35 -13.35 -1.33
N VAL A 67 -1.16 -12.43 -1.84
CA VAL A 67 -2.25 -11.78 -1.09
C VAL A 67 -3.58 -11.92 -1.80
N THR A 68 -4.60 -12.41 -1.08
CA THR A 68 -5.96 -12.56 -1.58
C THR A 68 -6.89 -11.56 -0.88
N PHE A 69 -7.57 -10.75 -1.67
CA PHE A 69 -8.58 -9.80 -1.19
C PHE A 69 -9.97 -10.43 -1.26
N LEU A 70 -10.68 -10.47 -0.14
CA LEU A 70 -12.04 -10.97 0.00
C LEU A 70 -12.95 -9.82 0.46
N ALA A 71 -14.27 -9.99 0.30
CA ALA A 71 -15.25 -8.95 0.66
C ALA A 71 -15.22 -8.53 2.15
N SER A 72 -14.71 -9.39 3.05
CA SER A 72 -14.63 -9.10 4.49
C SER A 72 -13.23 -9.27 5.08
N ALA A 73 -12.27 -9.81 4.32
CA ALA A 73 -10.96 -10.17 4.84
C ALA A 73 -9.86 -10.05 3.78
N VAL A 74 -8.61 -9.96 4.22
CA VAL A 74 -7.43 -10.05 3.36
C VAL A 74 -6.54 -11.15 3.93
N ARG A 75 -6.15 -12.09 3.06
CA ARG A 75 -5.24 -13.19 3.41
C ARG A 75 -3.87 -12.89 2.85
N ILE A 76 -2.86 -12.95 3.69
CA ILE A 76 -1.47 -12.67 3.36
C ILE A 76 -0.67 -13.94 3.62
N GLN A 77 0.15 -14.34 2.65
CA GLN A 77 1.10 -15.43 2.77
C GLN A 77 2.45 -14.97 2.23
N ASN A 78 3.49 -14.99 3.05
CA ASN A 78 4.87 -14.86 2.58
C ASN A 78 5.31 -16.20 1.96
N ASP A 79 5.90 -16.15 0.76
CA ASP A 79 6.27 -17.34 0.00
C ASP A 79 7.61 -17.96 0.43
N TRP A 80 8.40 -17.21 1.21
CA TRP A 80 9.72 -17.63 1.72
C TRP A 80 9.72 -17.93 3.23
N VAL A 81 8.82 -17.31 3.98
CA VAL A 81 8.76 -17.41 5.44
C VAL A 81 7.38 -17.90 5.87
N GLU A 82 7.24 -19.21 6.09
CA GLU A 82 5.94 -19.83 6.39
C GLU A 82 5.22 -19.17 7.57
N SER A 83 5.94 -18.74 8.62
CA SER A 83 5.34 -18.08 9.78
C SER A 83 4.81 -16.66 9.53
N GLU A 84 5.17 -16.04 8.41
CA GLU A 84 4.68 -14.73 7.98
C GLU A 84 3.42 -14.87 7.13
N ASN A 85 2.37 -15.38 7.76
CA ASN A 85 1.03 -15.46 7.19
C ASN A 85 -0.04 -14.94 8.15
N GLY A 86 -1.21 -14.61 7.61
CA GLY A 86 -2.37 -14.24 8.41
C GLY A 86 -3.61 -13.87 7.61
N GLU A 87 -4.75 -13.87 8.30
CA GLU A 87 -6.02 -13.32 7.81
C GLU A 87 -6.36 -12.08 8.64
N PHE A 88 -6.67 -10.99 7.96
CA PHE A 88 -6.93 -9.67 8.53
C PHE A 88 -8.30 -9.18 8.08
N GLY A 89 -8.97 -8.37 8.89
CA GLY A 89 -10.24 -7.76 8.48
C GLY A 89 -10.01 -6.77 7.33
N LEU A 90 -10.92 -6.73 6.35
CA LEU A 90 -10.76 -5.81 5.21
C LEU A 90 -10.64 -4.34 5.64
N ALA A 91 -11.46 -3.94 6.63
CA ALA A 91 -11.42 -2.59 7.18
C ALA A 91 -10.09 -2.28 7.88
N GLU A 92 -9.53 -3.26 8.60
CA GLU A 92 -8.24 -3.13 9.28
C GLU A 92 -7.09 -2.97 8.28
N VAL A 93 -7.07 -3.78 7.21
CA VAL A 93 -6.06 -3.64 6.16
C VAL A 93 -6.19 -2.30 5.45
N ARG A 94 -7.43 -1.88 5.16
CA ARG A 94 -7.69 -0.56 4.58
C ARG A 94 -7.12 0.56 5.43
N GLU A 95 -7.39 0.57 6.73
CA GLU A 95 -6.86 1.58 7.64
C GLU A 95 -5.33 1.58 7.66
N ALA A 96 -4.69 0.40 7.70
CA ALA A 96 -3.24 0.30 7.67
C ALA A 96 -2.61 0.83 6.36
N VAL A 97 -3.23 0.54 5.21
CA VAL A 97 -2.75 1.04 3.90
C VAL A 97 -3.03 2.54 3.74
N GLU A 98 -4.14 3.06 4.28
CA GLU A 98 -4.38 4.51 4.33
C GLU A 98 -3.33 5.23 5.20
N ASP A 99 -3.01 4.68 6.37
CA ASP A 99 -1.95 5.21 7.23
C ASP A 99 -0.58 5.14 6.53
N TYR A 100 -0.32 4.06 5.79
CA TYR A 100 0.89 3.93 4.99
C TYR A 100 0.96 4.96 3.86
N TRP A 101 -0.16 5.22 3.17
CA TRP A 101 -0.24 6.27 2.16
C TRP A 101 0.09 7.65 2.74
N ARG A 102 -0.49 7.99 3.91
CA ARG A 102 -0.18 9.24 4.62
C ARG A 102 1.32 9.33 4.94
N PHE A 103 1.91 8.23 5.39
CA PHE A 103 3.35 8.12 5.59
C PHE A 103 4.13 8.38 4.29
N LEU A 104 3.83 7.68 3.19
CA LEU A 104 4.53 7.83 1.91
C LEU A 104 4.46 9.26 1.36
N VAL A 105 3.35 9.95 1.56
CA VAL A 105 3.18 11.32 1.07
C VAL A 105 3.88 12.35 1.97
N SER A 106 4.09 12.00 3.24
CA SER A 106 4.90 12.82 4.15
C SER A 106 6.40 12.78 3.82
N ILE A 107 6.85 11.79 3.05
CA ILE A 107 8.24 11.69 2.59
C ILE A 107 8.50 12.77 1.54
N PRO A 108 9.48 13.67 1.75
CA PRO A 108 9.83 14.68 0.77
C PRO A 108 10.32 14.07 -0.54
N ASP A 109 9.89 14.65 -1.67
CA ASP A 109 10.38 14.29 -3.00
C ASP A 109 11.92 14.36 -3.06
N ASN A 110 12.55 13.38 -3.72
CA ASN A 110 13.99 13.39 -3.95
C ASN A 110 14.34 14.38 -5.07
N PRO A 111 15.03 15.50 -4.80
CA PRO A 111 15.32 16.53 -5.80
C PRO A 111 16.27 16.06 -6.90
N ASN A 112 16.98 14.94 -6.69
CA ASN A 112 17.90 14.36 -7.67
C ASN A 112 17.22 13.33 -8.59
N LEU A 113 15.97 12.96 -8.32
CA LEU A 113 15.23 12.02 -9.14
C LEU A 113 14.56 12.77 -10.31
N VAL A 114 15.06 12.55 -11.52
CA VAL A 114 14.41 13.07 -12.73
C VAL A 114 13.20 12.19 -13.06
N ARG A 115 12.01 12.79 -13.07
CA ARG A 115 10.75 12.12 -13.46
C ARG A 115 10.34 12.54 -14.85
N GLU A 116 9.98 11.57 -15.69
CA GLU A 116 9.47 11.84 -17.04
C GLU A 116 7.99 12.24 -17.02
N PHE A 117 7.19 11.58 -16.18
CA PHE A 117 5.76 11.82 -16.08
C PHE A 117 5.43 12.91 -15.03
N ARG A 118 4.82 14.01 -15.48
CA ARG A 118 4.39 15.15 -14.67
C ARG A 118 5.44 15.59 -13.61
N PRO A 119 6.66 15.98 -14.02
CA PRO A 119 7.69 16.50 -13.11
C PRO A 119 7.31 17.83 -12.46
N ASP A 120 6.29 18.51 -13.00
CA ASP A 120 5.74 19.77 -12.49
C ASP A 120 4.89 19.61 -11.22
N LEU A 121 4.52 18.37 -10.86
CA LEU A 121 3.68 18.07 -9.70
C LEU A 121 4.46 17.35 -8.60
N PRO A 122 4.03 17.44 -7.32
CA PRO A 122 4.48 16.53 -6.27
C PRO A 122 4.37 15.06 -6.70
N GLU A 123 5.31 14.22 -6.30
CA GLU A 123 5.40 12.83 -6.76
C GLU A 123 4.09 12.05 -6.56
N TRP A 124 3.40 12.25 -5.43
CA TRP A 124 2.14 11.58 -5.14
C TRP A 124 1.00 11.99 -6.10
N GLN A 125 0.97 13.27 -6.53
CA GLN A 125 -0.03 13.74 -7.50
C GLN A 125 0.25 13.17 -8.88
N ALA A 126 1.53 13.14 -9.28
CA ALA A 126 1.94 12.51 -10.53
C ALA A 126 1.60 11.01 -10.53
N ALA A 127 1.84 10.30 -9.42
CA ALA A 127 1.50 8.89 -9.28
C ALA A 127 -0.02 8.65 -9.39
N LEU A 128 -0.84 9.47 -8.74
CA LEU A 128 -2.30 9.40 -8.84
C LEU A 128 -2.78 9.59 -10.29
N LEU A 129 -2.27 10.61 -10.99
CA LEU A 129 -2.65 10.86 -12.38
C LEU A 129 -2.18 9.73 -13.30
N SER A 130 -0.97 9.23 -13.10
CA SER A 130 -0.43 8.10 -13.87
C SER A 130 -1.30 6.84 -13.67
N TRP A 131 -1.72 6.58 -12.44
CA TRP A 131 -2.64 5.49 -12.11
C TRP A 131 -3.98 5.65 -12.84
N GLU A 132 -4.60 6.82 -12.77
CA GLU A 132 -5.90 7.08 -13.43
C GLU A 132 -5.79 7.00 -14.96
N GLU A 133 -4.68 7.45 -15.53
CA GLU A 133 -4.39 7.29 -16.97
C GLU A 133 -4.18 5.83 -17.35
N THR A 134 -3.61 5.01 -16.48
CA THR A 134 -3.37 3.58 -16.73
C THR A 134 -4.69 2.80 -16.69
N TRP A 135 -5.45 2.98 -15.62
CA TRP A 135 -6.68 2.22 -15.37
C TRP A 135 -7.93 2.82 -16.01
N LYS A 136 -7.80 4.00 -16.65
CA LYS A 136 -8.88 4.72 -17.34
C LYS A 136 -10.12 4.95 -16.47
N ARG A 137 -9.92 5.15 -15.17
CA ARG A 137 -10.97 5.46 -14.20
C ARG A 137 -10.45 6.39 -13.10
N PRO A 138 -11.32 7.20 -12.46
CA PRO A 138 -10.95 7.93 -11.26
C PRO A 138 -10.54 6.98 -10.14
N HIS A 139 -9.49 7.33 -9.40
CA HIS A 139 -9.09 6.53 -8.24
C HIS A 139 -10.18 6.59 -7.17
N PRO A 140 -10.55 5.47 -6.49
CA PRO A 140 -11.61 5.47 -5.48
C PRO A 140 -11.40 6.45 -4.33
N TYR A 141 -10.15 6.80 -4.08
CA TYR A 141 -9.75 7.73 -3.04
C TYR A 141 -9.41 9.15 -3.54
N ARG A 142 -9.81 9.49 -4.77
CA ARG A 142 -9.62 10.83 -5.28
C ARG A 142 -10.34 11.84 -4.38
N GLY A 143 -9.60 12.81 -3.83
CA GLY A 143 -10.14 13.85 -2.96
C GLY A 143 -10.47 13.40 -1.53
N THR A 144 -10.09 12.18 -1.13
CA THR A 144 -10.27 11.69 0.25
C THR A 144 -8.96 11.42 0.97
N LEU A 145 -7.87 11.21 0.22
CA LEU A 145 -6.55 10.96 0.82
C LEU A 145 -5.81 12.24 1.26
N PHE A 146 -6.39 13.42 1.06
CA PHE A 146 -5.87 14.73 1.48
C PHE A 146 -6.99 15.72 1.75
#